data_AF-A0A1X6MYD1-F1
#
_entry.id   AF-A0A1X6MYD1-F1
#
_cell.length_a   1.000
_cell.length_b   1.000
_cell.length_c   1.000
_cell.angle_alpha   90.00
_cell.angle_beta   90.00
_cell.angle_gamma   90.00
#
_symmetry.space_group_name_H-M   'P 1'
#
loop_
_entity.id
_entity.type
_entity.pdbx_description
1 polymer ?
#
loop_
_entity_poly.entity_id
_entity_poly.type
_entity_poly.pdbx_seq_one_letter_code
_entity_poly.pdbx_strand_id
1 'polypeptide(L)'
;MDHRSDNRMRYCQKSQLATLQSAASISRAPSLEETVQAVPHPHAQNSSALPKLACKLDRLPDHDRRKRSGSCAGQGEQPFGQVNATHHCHRYERAVDARDIDPPFMLSDLIPGVIPRQLVDEYSHVRLTRPPTEKTSTASVLIGWETFIFKQIFEVLVPGTEEPGVCPPVIEPSISEGTALWCSNVTKLVTVPRSLTLVGVNALDFAWKELGMTPAAYSQKTLVFAYFAQCRCDPVNTPHYFTALCQIAQALGDIGAAALELQQIIIKETCHRYAPEKITDAIEVLGLSRERGPDTDVDDQGILEAWWSAWCRLDDALRILADRCGSMLLWNAWVEKSMTL
;
A
#
# COMPACT_ATOMS: atom_id res chain seq x y z
N MET A 1 59.86 -3.15 -7.63
CA MET A 1 59.49 -2.22 -8.72
C MET A 1 57.99 -2.19 -8.81
N ASP A 2 57.34 -1.28 -8.09
CA ASP A 2 55.96 -0.89 -8.40
C ASP A 2 55.68 0.48 -7.79
N HIS A 3 56.06 1.54 -8.53
CA HIS A 3 55.91 2.95 -8.13
C HIS A 3 54.73 3.64 -8.85
N ARG A 4 53.73 2.88 -9.32
CA ARG A 4 52.61 3.43 -10.10
C ARG A 4 51.37 3.81 -9.29
N SER A 5 51.28 3.49 -8.01
CA SER A 5 50.06 3.73 -7.20
C SER A 5 50.01 5.10 -6.51
N ASP A 6 51.14 5.79 -6.33
CA ASP A 6 51.20 7.02 -5.52
C ASP A 6 50.77 8.31 -6.27
N ASN A 7 50.80 8.32 -7.60
CA ASN A 7 50.48 9.52 -8.37
C ASN A 7 48.99 9.75 -8.63
N ARG A 8 48.11 8.76 -8.38
CA ARG A 8 46.66 8.90 -8.58
C ARG A 8 45.94 9.59 -7.41
N MET A 9 46.50 9.51 -6.20
CA MET A 9 45.97 10.15 -4.99
C MET A 9 46.08 11.69 -5.02
N ARG A 10 47.12 12.24 -5.68
CA ARG A 10 47.37 13.70 -5.68
C ARG A 10 46.53 14.50 -6.68
N TYR A 11 45.95 13.86 -7.70
CA TYR A 11 45.11 14.54 -8.68
C TYR A 11 43.68 14.78 -8.18
N CYS A 12 43.16 13.93 -7.29
CA CYS A 12 41.81 14.07 -6.75
C CYS A 12 41.71 15.21 -5.71
N GLN A 13 42.75 15.37 -4.88
CA GLN A 13 42.79 16.40 -3.82
C GLN A 13 42.84 17.84 -4.36
N LYS A 14 43.34 18.06 -5.58
CA LYS A 14 43.37 19.39 -6.22
C LYS A 14 42.04 19.79 -6.87
N SER A 15 41.20 18.82 -7.24
CA SER A 15 39.88 19.10 -7.83
C SER A 15 38.87 19.58 -6.77
N GLN A 16 38.99 19.10 -5.52
CA GLN A 16 38.07 19.44 -4.43
C GLN A 16 38.23 20.89 -3.93
N LEU A 17 39.41 21.49 -4.05
CA LEU A 17 39.64 22.90 -3.68
C LEU A 17 39.01 23.91 -4.66
N ALA A 18 38.76 23.52 -5.91
CA ALA A 18 38.11 24.38 -6.90
C ALA A 18 36.58 24.40 -6.75
N THR A 19 35.98 23.30 -6.28
CA THR A 19 34.52 23.18 -6.13
C THR A 19 33.99 23.88 -4.87
N LEU A 20 34.79 23.98 -3.81
CA LEU A 20 34.40 24.66 -2.56
C LEU A 20 34.27 26.19 -2.68
N GLN A 21 34.76 26.81 -3.76
CA GLN A 21 34.59 28.24 -4.00
C GLN A 21 33.29 28.61 -4.73
N SER A 22 32.55 27.64 -5.29
CA SER A 22 31.33 27.89 -6.08
C SER A 22 30.02 27.78 -5.28
N ALA A 23 30.06 27.18 -4.08
CA ALA A 23 28.86 26.86 -3.29
C ALA A 23 28.35 28.00 -2.37
N ALA A 24 28.92 29.21 -2.44
CA ALA A 24 28.51 30.34 -1.61
C ALA A 24 27.34 31.17 -2.18
N SER A 25 26.44 30.57 -2.97
CA SER A 25 25.20 31.23 -3.43
C SER A 25 24.02 30.78 -2.57
N ILE A 26 23.61 31.66 -1.67
CA ILE A 26 22.53 31.45 -0.71
C ILE A 26 21.20 31.31 -1.45
N SER A 27 20.62 30.10 -1.42
CA SER A 27 19.24 29.82 -1.84
C SER A 27 18.26 30.59 -0.95
N ARG A 28 17.50 31.53 -1.54
CA ARG A 28 16.42 32.26 -0.87
C ARG A 28 15.13 31.44 -0.99
N ALA A 29 14.42 31.26 0.13
CA ALA A 29 13.12 30.63 0.15
C ALA A 29 12.10 31.40 -0.74
N PRO A 30 11.27 30.69 -1.53
CA PRO A 30 10.29 31.33 -2.40
C PRO A 30 9.26 32.11 -1.57
N SER A 31 8.84 33.24 -2.12
CA SER A 31 7.82 34.08 -1.53
C SER A 31 6.42 33.45 -1.60
N LEU A 32 5.51 33.92 -0.75
CA LEU A 32 4.11 33.48 -0.73
C LEU A 32 3.45 33.70 -2.10
N GLU A 33 3.70 34.84 -2.75
CA GLU A 33 3.24 35.14 -4.11
C GLU A 33 3.76 34.13 -5.16
N GLU A 34 5.05 33.75 -5.11
CA GLU A 34 5.61 32.76 -6.04
C GLU A 34 4.98 31.38 -5.87
N THR A 35 4.64 31.01 -4.63
CA THR A 35 3.97 29.74 -4.33
C THR A 35 2.54 29.71 -4.88
N VAL A 36 1.85 30.86 -4.85
CA VAL A 36 0.47 30.98 -5.37
C VAL A 36 0.43 30.99 -6.90
N GLN A 37 1.45 31.54 -7.57
CA GLN A 37 1.51 31.56 -9.04
C GLN A 37 2.01 30.26 -9.67
N ALA A 38 2.74 29.41 -8.94
CA ALA A 38 3.40 28.23 -9.50
C ALA A 38 2.47 27.06 -9.87
N VAL A 39 1.18 27.09 -9.48
CA VAL A 39 0.23 26.00 -9.79
C VAL A 39 -0.90 26.49 -10.70
N PRO A 40 -0.71 26.53 -12.02
CA PRO A 40 -1.77 26.84 -12.96
C PRO A 40 -2.67 25.61 -13.12
N HIS A 41 -3.75 25.51 -12.35
CA HIS A 41 -4.81 24.53 -12.60
C HIS A 41 -5.97 25.17 -13.40
N PRO A 42 -6.17 24.80 -14.67
CA PRO A 42 -7.13 25.46 -15.58
C PRO A 42 -8.63 25.24 -15.25
N HIS A 43 -8.96 24.55 -14.15
CA HIS A 43 -10.34 24.25 -13.76
C HIS A 43 -10.74 24.69 -12.34
N ALA A 44 -9.88 25.41 -11.61
CA ALA A 44 -10.15 25.81 -10.23
C ALA A 44 -11.06 27.04 -10.06
N GLN A 45 -11.45 27.72 -11.15
CA GLN A 45 -12.18 29.01 -11.05
C GLN A 45 -13.69 28.90 -10.77
N ASN A 46 -14.31 27.71 -10.86
CA ASN A 46 -15.78 27.60 -10.82
C ASN A 46 -16.36 26.95 -9.55
N SER A 47 -15.53 26.57 -8.58
CA SER A 47 -16.02 26.06 -7.29
C SER A 47 -15.79 27.09 -6.18
N SER A 48 -16.62 28.15 -6.17
CA SER A 48 -16.62 29.16 -5.10
C SER A 48 -17.53 28.78 -3.92
N ALA A 49 -18.30 27.69 -4.05
CA ALA A 49 -19.19 27.22 -3.00
C ALA A 49 -18.51 26.13 -2.17
N LEU A 50 -18.10 26.49 -0.95
CA LEU A 50 -17.68 25.50 0.04
C LEU A 50 -18.84 24.53 0.32
N PRO A 51 -18.60 23.20 0.34
CA PRO A 51 -19.63 22.23 0.68
C PRO A 51 -20.19 22.54 2.07
N LYS A 52 -21.51 22.36 2.22
CA LYS A 52 -22.21 22.62 3.49
C LYS A 52 -21.65 21.67 4.56
N LEU A 53 -21.06 22.23 5.59
CA LEU A 53 -20.63 21.46 6.76
C LEU A 53 -21.86 20.93 7.50
N ALA A 54 -21.79 19.69 7.98
CA ALA A 54 -22.89 19.02 8.67
C ALA A 54 -23.29 19.68 10.02
N CYS A 55 -22.47 20.58 10.58
CA CYS A 55 -22.77 21.30 11.82
C CYS A 55 -22.17 22.72 11.84
N LYS A 56 -22.85 23.69 12.48
CA LYS A 56 -22.33 25.05 12.69
C LYS A 56 -21.38 25.09 13.89
N LEU A 57 -20.27 25.81 13.75
CA LEU A 57 -19.19 25.89 14.73
C LEU A 57 -19.50 26.92 15.83
N ASP A 58 -20.11 26.49 16.92
CA ASP A 58 -20.29 27.39 18.08
C ASP A 58 -19.08 27.36 19.03
N ARG A 59 -18.24 26.30 19.01
CA ARG A 59 -16.96 26.22 19.74
C ARG A 59 -15.94 25.34 19.03
N LEU A 60 -14.77 25.88 18.74
CA LEU A 60 -13.63 25.09 18.24
C LEU A 60 -12.99 24.30 19.38
N PRO A 61 -12.45 23.10 19.11
CA PRO A 61 -11.65 22.36 20.10
C PRO A 61 -10.46 23.19 20.57
N ASP A 62 -10.23 23.22 21.89
CA ASP A 62 -9.13 23.96 22.52
C ASP A 62 -7.77 23.51 21.95
N HIS A 63 -7.12 24.43 21.23
CA HIS A 63 -5.87 24.19 20.54
C HIS A 63 -4.69 24.07 21.51
N ASP A 64 -4.77 24.70 22.69
CA ASP A 64 -3.77 24.62 23.75
C ASP A 64 -3.85 23.29 24.50
N ARG A 65 -5.03 22.66 24.55
CA ARG A 65 -5.17 21.28 25.04
C ARG A 65 -4.48 20.27 24.12
N ARG A 66 -4.57 20.43 22.79
CA ARG A 66 -3.88 19.55 21.83
C ARG A 66 -2.36 19.66 21.93
N LYS A 67 -1.83 20.89 22.03
CA LYS A 67 -0.37 21.10 22.17
C LYS A 67 0.20 20.48 23.45
N ARG A 68 -0.60 20.39 24.53
CA ARG A 68 -0.19 19.81 25.81
C ARG A 68 -0.32 18.29 25.88
N SER A 69 -1.11 17.66 25.01
CA SER A 69 -1.34 16.20 25.05
C SER A 69 -0.42 15.49 24.06
N GLY A 70 0.67 14.90 24.55
CA GLY A 70 1.68 14.22 23.71
C GLY A 70 1.23 12.91 23.05
N SER A 71 0.03 12.41 23.38
CA SER A 71 -0.57 11.22 22.76
C SER A 71 -2.10 11.25 22.92
N CYS A 72 -2.82 10.79 21.90
CA CYS A 72 -4.27 10.59 21.95
C CYS A 72 -4.67 9.39 22.84
N ALA A 73 -3.72 8.54 23.25
CA ALA A 73 -3.95 7.34 24.04
C ALA A 73 -3.91 7.56 25.56
N GLY A 74 -3.60 8.78 26.03
CA GLY A 74 -3.36 9.06 27.45
C GLY A 74 -2.02 8.47 27.92
N GLN A 75 -1.28 9.22 28.74
CA GLN A 75 0.02 8.81 29.27
C GLN A 75 -0.06 8.05 30.61
N GLY A 76 -1.27 7.66 31.04
CA GLY A 76 -1.49 6.98 32.32
C GLY A 76 -1.81 5.50 32.15
N GLU A 77 -1.23 4.65 33.01
CA GLU A 77 -1.69 3.28 33.20
C GLU A 77 -3.19 3.29 33.52
N GLN A 78 -4.01 2.72 32.64
CA GLN A 78 -5.41 2.46 33.00
C GLN A 78 -5.42 1.38 34.08
N PRO A 79 -6.21 1.53 35.15
CA PRO A 79 -6.27 0.57 36.26
C PRO A 79 -6.80 -0.83 35.86
N PHE A 80 -7.13 -1.07 34.58
CA PHE A 80 -7.72 -2.32 34.10
C PHE A 80 -7.05 -2.89 32.83
N GLY A 81 -5.72 -2.93 32.79
CA GLY A 81 -4.97 -3.79 31.87
C GLY A 81 -4.44 -3.13 30.59
N GLN A 82 -3.83 -3.97 29.72
CA GLN A 82 -3.13 -3.59 28.50
C GLN A 82 -4.01 -2.71 27.60
N VAL A 83 -3.46 -1.61 27.10
CA VAL A 83 -4.19 -0.64 26.28
C VAL A 83 -4.63 -1.34 24.99
N ASN A 84 -5.90 -1.71 24.90
CA ASN A 84 -6.48 -2.19 23.65
C ASN A 84 -6.34 -1.06 22.62
N ALA A 85 -5.45 -1.23 21.64
CA ALA A 85 -5.33 -0.36 20.48
C ALA A 85 -6.53 -0.55 19.54
N THR A 86 -7.74 -0.40 20.06
CA THR A 86 -8.93 -0.25 19.23
C THR A 86 -8.88 1.15 18.65
N HIS A 87 -8.60 1.26 17.35
CA HIS A 87 -8.69 2.52 16.61
C HIS A 87 -10.02 3.20 16.94
N HIS A 88 -9.97 4.30 17.68
CA HIS A 88 -11.16 5.07 17.98
C HIS A 88 -11.67 5.65 16.66
N CYS A 89 -12.93 5.39 16.32
CA CYS A 89 -13.57 6.02 15.18
C CYS A 89 -13.61 7.54 15.43
N HIS A 90 -12.75 8.29 14.75
CA HIS A 90 -12.76 9.73 14.82
C HIS A 90 -13.98 10.26 14.07
N ARG A 91 -15.03 10.61 14.81
CA ARG A 91 -16.13 11.40 14.26
C ARG A 91 -15.62 12.81 14.00
N TYR A 92 -15.29 13.10 12.75
CA TYR A 92 -14.97 14.47 12.34
C TYR A 92 -16.28 15.25 12.28
N GLU A 93 -16.47 16.21 13.19
CA GLU A 93 -17.62 17.13 13.17
C GLU A 93 -17.68 17.95 11.87
N ARG A 94 -16.56 18.01 11.14
CA ARG A 94 -16.41 18.64 9.83
C ARG A 94 -16.40 17.65 8.65
N ALA A 95 -16.82 16.41 8.85
CA ALA A 95 -16.98 15.48 7.73
C ALA A 95 -18.03 16.05 6.77
N VAL A 96 -17.68 16.08 5.48
CA VAL A 96 -18.62 16.39 4.40
C VAL A 96 -19.38 15.10 4.10
N ASP A 97 -20.70 15.16 3.98
CA ASP A 97 -21.48 14.02 3.51
C ASP A 97 -20.94 13.63 2.12
N ALA A 98 -20.59 12.37 1.92
CA ALA A 98 -20.06 11.88 0.66
C ALA A 98 -20.98 12.22 -0.53
N ARG A 99 -22.29 12.33 -0.28
CA ARG A 99 -23.31 12.69 -1.27
C ARG A 99 -23.29 14.16 -1.68
N ASP A 100 -22.71 15.03 -0.84
CA ASP A 100 -22.63 16.48 -1.05
C ASP A 100 -21.31 16.91 -1.74
N ILE A 101 -20.43 15.95 -2.05
CA ILE A 101 -19.25 16.17 -2.89
C ILE A 101 -19.72 16.29 -4.36
N ASP A 102 -19.06 17.09 -5.21
CA ASP A 102 -19.39 17.18 -6.64
C ASP A 102 -18.19 16.70 -7.50
N PRO A 103 -18.31 15.57 -8.24
CA PRO A 103 -19.49 14.71 -8.32
C PRO A 103 -19.73 13.95 -7.01
N PRO A 104 -20.99 13.61 -6.67
CA PRO A 104 -21.31 12.84 -5.46
C PRO A 104 -20.44 11.60 -5.38
N PHE A 105 -19.79 11.40 -4.23
CA PHE A 105 -19.13 10.14 -3.93
C PHE A 105 -20.21 9.10 -3.66
N MET A 106 -20.81 8.63 -4.76
CA MET A 106 -21.56 7.39 -4.83
C MET A 106 -20.50 6.33 -4.61
N LEU A 107 -20.54 5.64 -3.46
CA LEU A 107 -19.76 4.43 -3.25
C LEU A 107 -20.11 3.49 -4.40
N SER A 108 -19.33 3.53 -5.47
CA SER A 108 -19.68 2.96 -6.77
C SER A 108 -20.09 1.51 -6.59
N ASP A 109 -21.19 1.15 -7.23
CA ASP A 109 -21.99 -0.07 -7.07
C ASP A 109 -21.22 -1.38 -7.24
N LEU A 110 -20.47 -1.80 -6.22
CA LEU A 110 -20.14 -3.19 -5.88
C LEU A 110 -19.18 -3.14 -4.67
N ILE A 111 -19.70 -3.34 -3.46
CA ILE A 111 -18.88 -4.05 -2.48
C ILE A 111 -18.77 -5.47 -3.06
N PRO A 112 -17.59 -5.94 -3.47
CA PRO A 112 -17.47 -7.26 -4.07
C PRO A 112 -18.02 -8.32 -3.11
N GLY A 113 -18.95 -9.14 -3.58
CA GLY A 113 -19.66 -10.13 -2.77
C GLY A 113 -20.96 -9.66 -2.11
N VAL A 114 -21.34 -8.39 -2.22
CA VAL A 114 -22.66 -7.89 -1.80
C VAL A 114 -23.54 -7.70 -3.04
N ILE A 115 -24.60 -8.51 -3.13
CA ILE A 115 -25.59 -8.39 -4.20
C ILE A 115 -26.49 -7.19 -3.88
N PRO A 116 -26.63 -6.21 -4.79
CA PRO A 116 -27.57 -5.11 -4.61
C PRO A 116 -28.98 -5.62 -4.31
N ARG A 117 -29.61 -5.08 -3.26
CA ARG A 117 -30.96 -5.49 -2.82
C ARG A 117 -31.99 -5.44 -3.96
N GLN A 118 -31.89 -4.46 -4.85
CA GLN A 118 -32.78 -4.33 -6.00
C GLN A 118 -32.73 -5.56 -6.92
N LEU A 119 -31.53 -6.11 -7.18
CA LEU A 119 -31.36 -7.32 -7.98
C LEU A 119 -31.89 -8.57 -7.25
N VAL A 120 -31.74 -8.61 -5.92
CA VAL A 120 -32.30 -9.68 -5.08
C VAL A 120 -33.83 -9.67 -5.16
N ASP A 121 -34.43 -8.50 -5.01
CA ASP A 121 -35.88 -8.30 -5.03
C ASP A 121 -36.45 -8.59 -6.44
N GLU A 122 -35.80 -8.12 -7.50
CA GLU A 122 -36.21 -8.35 -8.89
C GLU A 122 -36.13 -9.84 -9.26
N TYR A 123 -35.02 -10.52 -8.96
CA TYR A 123 -34.87 -11.96 -9.22
C TYR A 123 -35.92 -12.78 -8.47
N SER A 124 -36.12 -12.47 -7.19
CA SER A 124 -37.12 -13.14 -6.35
C SER A 124 -38.52 -12.91 -6.90
N HIS A 125 -38.84 -11.68 -7.33
CA HIS A 125 -40.11 -11.37 -7.97
C HIS A 125 -40.34 -12.15 -9.27
N VAL A 126 -39.33 -12.25 -10.14
CA VAL A 126 -39.43 -13.05 -11.38
C VAL A 126 -39.67 -14.52 -11.06
N ARG A 127 -38.95 -15.10 -10.10
CA ARG A 127 -39.11 -16.51 -9.70
C ARG A 127 -40.45 -16.79 -9.02
N LEU A 128 -40.99 -15.83 -8.28
CA LEU A 128 -42.32 -15.92 -7.66
C LEU A 128 -43.45 -15.84 -8.68
N THR A 129 -43.34 -14.94 -9.67
CA THR A 129 -44.39 -14.68 -10.66
C THR A 129 -44.34 -15.64 -11.85
N ARG A 130 -43.20 -16.28 -12.11
CA ARG A 130 -43.01 -17.21 -13.22
C ARG A 130 -42.24 -18.47 -12.77
N PRO A 131 -42.82 -19.29 -11.87
CA PRO A 131 -42.18 -20.54 -11.48
C PRO A 131 -42.20 -21.57 -12.62
N PRO A 132 -41.20 -22.48 -12.68
CA PRO A 132 -41.28 -23.66 -13.53
C PRO A 132 -42.55 -24.47 -13.26
N THR A 133 -43.13 -25.08 -14.29
CA THR A 133 -44.43 -25.76 -14.24
C THR A 133 -44.51 -26.86 -13.16
N GLU A 134 -43.38 -27.43 -12.78
CA GLU A 134 -43.28 -28.53 -11.81
C GLU A 134 -42.95 -28.07 -10.39
N LYS A 135 -42.73 -26.78 -10.16
CA LYS A 135 -42.25 -26.25 -8.88
C LYS A 135 -43.18 -25.17 -8.34
N THR A 136 -43.30 -25.12 -7.03
CA THR A 136 -43.99 -24.02 -6.36
C THR A 136 -43.18 -22.71 -6.52
N SER A 137 -43.85 -21.56 -6.46
CA SER A 137 -43.22 -20.24 -6.51
C SER A 137 -42.11 -20.08 -5.47
N THR A 138 -42.34 -20.53 -4.24
CA THR A 138 -41.33 -20.51 -3.17
C THR A 138 -40.15 -21.43 -3.45
N ALA A 139 -40.39 -22.66 -3.94
CA ALA A 139 -39.31 -23.59 -4.29
C ALA A 139 -38.47 -23.08 -5.47
N SER A 140 -39.09 -22.40 -6.43
CA SER A 140 -38.41 -21.75 -7.55
C SER A 140 -37.42 -20.67 -7.10
N VAL A 141 -37.81 -19.85 -6.12
CA VAL A 141 -36.94 -18.82 -5.53
C VAL A 141 -35.76 -19.47 -4.79
N LEU A 142 -36.04 -20.45 -3.90
CA LEU A 142 -35.01 -21.12 -3.10
C LEU A 142 -33.97 -21.81 -3.97
N ILE A 143 -34.40 -22.65 -4.93
CA ILE A 143 -33.48 -23.35 -5.83
C ILE A 143 -32.70 -22.36 -6.70
N GLY A 144 -33.35 -21.26 -7.08
CA GLY A 144 -32.72 -20.18 -7.80
C GLY A 144 -31.58 -19.52 -7.02
N TRP A 145 -31.78 -19.27 -5.72
CA TRP A 145 -30.75 -18.70 -4.83
C TRP A 145 -29.68 -19.70 -4.43
N GLU A 146 -30.05 -20.96 -4.16
CA GLU A 146 -29.09 -22.03 -3.89
C GLU A 146 -28.13 -22.19 -5.08
N THR A 147 -28.65 -22.30 -6.30
CA THR A 147 -27.82 -22.42 -7.50
C THR A 147 -26.88 -21.23 -7.66
N PHE A 148 -27.38 -20.02 -7.40
CA PHE A 148 -26.57 -18.80 -7.47
C PHE A 148 -25.45 -18.79 -6.44
N ILE A 149 -25.77 -19.04 -5.16
CA ILE A 149 -24.81 -19.08 -4.05
C ILE A 149 -23.78 -20.21 -4.28
N PHE A 150 -24.22 -21.41 -4.67
CA PHE A 150 -23.31 -22.52 -4.95
C PHE A 150 -22.37 -22.23 -6.12
N LYS A 151 -22.87 -21.64 -7.21
CA LYS A 151 -22.02 -21.27 -8.34
C LYS A 151 -20.97 -20.24 -7.93
N GLN A 152 -21.37 -19.23 -7.16
CA GLN A 152 -20.47 -18.18 -6.70
C GLN A 152 -19.43 -18.70 -5.69
N ILE A 153 -19.82 -19.61 -4.79
CA ILE A 153 -18.90 -20.27 -3.86
C ILE A 153 -17.94 -21.21 -4.60
N PHE A 154 -18.45 -22.01 -5.56
CA PHE A 154 -17.65 -23.00 -6.28
C PHE A 154 -16.62 -22.35 -7.21
N GLU A 155 -17.00 -21.29 -7.95
CA GLU A 155 -16.07 -20.52 -8.78
C GLU A 155 -14.98 -19.80 -7.94
N VAL A 156 -15.28 -19.45 -6.69
CA VAL A 156 -14.30 -18.84 -5.77
C VAL A 156 -13.38 -19.88 -5.13
N LEU A 157 -13.90 -21.07 -4.77
CA LEU A 157 -13.14 -22.09 -4.04
C LEU A 157 -12.33 -23.02 -4.92
N VAL A 158 -12.70 -23.21 -6.20
CA VAL A 158 -11.99 -24.12 -7.12
C VAL A 158 -11.67 -23.40 -8.44
N PRO A 159 -10.75 -22.43 -8.43
CA PRO A 159 -10.24 -21.87 -9.67
C PRO A 159 -9.33 -22.89 -10.36
N GLY A 160 -9.73 -23.38 -11.54
CA GLY A 160 -8.78 -23.97 -12.50
C GLY A 160 -8.73 -25.49 -12.66
N THR A 161 -9.72 -26.26 -12.22
CA THR A 161 -9.83 -27.68 -12.64
C THR A 161 -10.86 -27.83 -13.77
N GLU A 162 -10.50 -27.43 -14.99
CA GLU A 162 -11.15 -27.98 -16.17
C GLU A 162 -10.63 -29.42 -16.36
N GLU A 163 -11.22 -30.36 -15.62
CA GLU A 163 -11.09 -31.79 -15.94
C GLU A 163 -11.90 -32.05 -17.23
N PRO A 164 -11.25 -32.42 -18.35
CA PRO A 164 -11.94 -32.68 -19.60
C PRO A 164 -12.66 -34.03 -19.50
N GLY A 165 -13.92 -34.03 -19.06
CA GLY A 165 -14.73 -35.26 -19.12
C GLY A 165 -16.02 -35.33 -18.32
N VAL A 166 -16.31 -34.40 -17.41
CA VAL A 166 -17.57 -34.43 -16.65
C VAL A 166 -18.56 -33.47 -17.29
N CYS A 167 -19.54 -34.01 -18.01
CA CYS A 167 -20.68 -33.24 -18.48
C CYS A 167 -21.44 -32.67 -17.27
N PRO A 168 -21.59 -31.34 -17.14
CA PRO A 168 -22.47 -30.79 -16.12
C PRO A 168 -23.90 -31.29 -16.34
N PRO A 169 -24.72 -31.38 -15.27
CA PRO A 169 -26.11 -31.78 -15.39
C PRO A 169 -26.81 -30.92 -16.44
N VAL A 170 -27.45 -31.56 -17.42
CA VAL A 170 -28.18 -30.91 -18.50
C VAL A 170 -29.33 -30.11 -17.88
N ILE A 171 -29.19 -28.78 -17.84
CA ILE A 171 -30.26 -27.86 -17.46
C ILE A 171 -31.17 -27.69 -18.68
N GLU A 172 -32.47 -27.95 -18.53
CA GLU A 172 -33.44 -27.83 -19.63
C GLU A 172 -33.46 -26.41 -20.24
N PRO A 173 -33.59 -26.25 -21.57
CA PRO A 173 -33.35 -24.98 -22.26
C PRO A 173 -34.52 -23.97 -22.22
N SER A 174 -35.61 -24.25 -21.50
CA SER A 174 -36.88 -23.51 -21.61
C SER A 174 -36.90 -22.14 -20.88
N ILE A 175 -35.77 -21.65 -20.40
CA ILE A 175 -35.62 -20.32 -19.80
C ILE A 175 -34.46 -19.61 -20.54
N SER A 176 -34.71 -19.06 -21.75
CA SER A 176 -33.60 -18.67 -22.64
C SER A 176 -33.35 -17.16 -22.81
N GLU A 177 -34.29 -16.26 -22.49
CA GLU A 177 -34.07 -14.82 -22.75
C GLU A 177 -33.83 -13.98 -21.49
N GLY A 178 -34.64 -14.14 -20.43
CA GLY A 178 -34.48 -13.36 -19.19
C GLY A 178 -33.24 -13.75 -18.38
N THR A 179 -32.93 -15.04 -18.35
CA THR A 179 -31.76 -15.62 -17.67
C THR A 179 -30.46 -15.32 -18.41
N ALA A 180 -30.45 -15.22 -19.74
CA ALA A 180 -29.25 -14.92 -20.50
C ALA A 180 -28.79 -13.46 -20.29
N LEU A 181 -29.73 -12.50 -20.28
CA LEU A 181 -29.43 -11.10 -19.99
C LEU A 181 -28.98 -10.92 -18.54
N TRP A 182 -29.62 -11.61 -17.60
CA TRP A 182 -29.25 -11.58 -16.19
C TRP A 182 -27.90 -12.27 -15.93
N CYS A 183 -27.64 -13.44 -16.52
CA CYS A 183 -26.34 -14.11 -16.47
C CYS A 183 -25.24 -13.23 -17.08
N SER A 184 -25.48 -12.54 -18.19
CA SER A 184 -24.50 -11.59 -18.77
C SER A 184 -24.18 -10.43 -17.83
N ASN A 185 -25.19 -9.89 -17.14
CA ASN A 185 -24.99 -8.83 -16.14
C ASN A 185 -24.30 -9.38 -14.88
N VAL A 186 -24.62 -10.58 -14.43
CA VAL A 186 -23.99 -11.25 -13.29
C VAL A 186 -22.55 -11.67 -13.61
N THR A 187 -22.24 -12.20 -14.79
CA THR A 187 -20.86 -12.55 -15.18
C THR A 187 -19.97 -11.31 -15.26
N LYS A 188 -20.52 -10.13 -15.59
CA LYS A 188 -19.82 -8.83 -15.45
C LYS A 188 -19.60 -8.42 -13.98
N LEU A 189 -20.41 -8.92 -13.04
CA LEU A 189 -20.30 -8.69 -11.59
C LEU A 189 -19.46 -9.75 -10.86
N VAL A 190 -19.28 -10.95 -11.45
CA VAL A 190 -18.65 -12.15 -10.86
C VAL A 190 -17.22 -12.36 -11.37
N THR A 191 -16.52 -11.29 -11.75
CA THR A 191 -15.05 -11.35 -11.67
C THR A 191 -14.73 -11.57 -10.19
N VAL A 192 -14.28 -12.77 -9.82
CA VAL A 192 -13.95 -13.16 -8.45
C VAL A 192 -13.25 -11.98 -7.77
N PRO A 193 -13.75 -11.49 -6.62
CA PRO A 193 -13.09 -10.41 -5.94
C PRO A 193 -11.66 -10.83 -5.66
N ARG A 194 -10.69 -10.14 -6.25
CA ARG A 194 -9.26 -10.30 -5.92
C ARG A 194 -8.99 -10.15 -4.42
N SER A 195 -9.97 -9.69 -3.63
CA SER A 195 -9.91 -9.51 -2.19
C SER A 195 -9.90 -10.81 -1.37
N LEU A 196 -10.38 -11.95 -1.90
CA LEU A 196 -10.43 -13.20 -1.13
C LEU A 196 -9.25 -14.16 -1.37
N THR A 197 -8.39 -13.86 -2.35
CA THR A 197 -7.36 -14.80 -2.84
C THR A 197 -6.26 -15.13 -1.84
N LEU A 198 -6.12 -14.37 -0.76
CA LEU A 198 -5.07 -14.55 0.26
C LEU A 198 -5.62 -14.93 1.65
N VAL A 199 -6.92 -15.18 1.78
CA VAL A 199 -7.51 -15.62 3.04
C VAL A 199 -7.01 -17.04 3.36
N GLY A 200 -6.46 -17.25 4.57
CA GLY A 200 -5.96 -18.55 5.03
C GLY A 200 -4.47 -18.81 4.75
N VAL A 201 -3.75 -17.86 4.15
CA VAL A 201 -2.29 -17.96 3.98
C VAL A 201 -1.60 -17.49 5.27
N ASN A 202 -1.46 -18.40 6.24
CA ASN A 202 -0.88 -18.10 7.56
C ASN A 202 0.53 -17.48 7.51
N ALA A 203 1.29 -17.75 6.43
CA ALA A 203 2.61 -17.16 6.22
C ALA A 203 2.58 -15.62 6.08
N LEU A 204 1.42 -15.05 5.73
CA LEU A 204 1.25 -13.60 5.58
C LEU A 204 0.67 -12.92 6.82
N ASP A 205 0.32 -13.66 7.89
CA ASP A 205 -0.33 -13.10 9.08
C ASP A 205 0.49 -11.96 9.70
N PHE A 206 1.82 -12.13 9.73
CA PHE A 206 2.73 -11.09 10.19
C PHE A 206 2.68 -9.85 9.27
N ALA A 207 2.77 -10.03 7.95
CA ALA A 207 2.73 -8.92 6.99
C ALA A 207 1.41 -8.12 7.05
N TRP A 208 0.28 -8.81 7.18
CA TRP A 208 -1.02 -8.17 7.34
C TRP A 208 -1.07 -7.34 8.62
N LYS A 209 -0.58 -7.90 9.73
CA LYS A 209 -0.52 -7.24 11.03
C LYS A 209 0.37 -6.00 11.01
N GLU A 210 1.55 -6.08 10.40
CA GLU A 210 2.48 -4.95 10.25
C GLU A 210 1.83 -3.78 9.49
N LEU A 211 1.03 -4.07 8.47
CA LEU A 211 0.30 -3.04 7.73
C LEU A 211 -0.98 -2.55 8.44
N GLY A 212 -1.33 -3.14 9.60
CA GLY A 212 -2.58 -2.83 10.30
C GLY A 212 -3.82 -3.25 9.50
N MET A 213 -3.71 -4.34 8.74
CA MET A 213 -4.76 -4.87 7.88
C MET A 213 -5.14 -6.29 8.28
N THR A 214 -6.31 -6.72 7.80
CA THR A 214 -6.70 -8.14 7.80
C THR A 214 -6.83 -8.61 6.36
N PRO A 215 -6.58 -9.90 6.05
CA PRO A 215 -6.78 -10.44 4.71
C PRO A 215 -8.18 -10.14 4.15
N ALA A 216 -9.22 -10.18 4.98
CA ALA A 216 -10.60 -9.90 4.57
C ALA A 216 -10.83 -8.44 4.14
N ALA A 217 -10.02 -7.49 4.63
CA ALA A 217 -10.08 -6.08 4.26
C ALA A 217 -9.18 -5.74 3.05
N TYR A 218 -8.56 -6.74 2.44
CA TYR A 218 -7.64 -6.56 1.33
C TYR A 218 -8.38 -6.09 0.08
N SER A 219 -7.91 -4.97 -0.44
CA SER A 219 -7.98 -4.61 -1.85
C SER A 219 -6.63 -4.02 -2.20
N GLN A 220 -6.26 -4.03 -3.47
CA GLN A 220 -4.98 -3.45 -3.89
C GLN A 220 -4.86 -1.96 -3.47
N LYS A 221 -5.95 -1.19 -3.60
CA LYS A 221 -5.98 0.22 -3.19
C LYS A 221 -5.81 0.37 -1.68
N THR A 222 -6.48 -0.47 -0.88
CA THR A 222 -6.37 -0.42 0.58
C THR A 222 -5.01 -0.91 1.06
N LEU A 223 -4.38 -1.87 0.38
CA LEU A 223 -3.02 -2.32 0.67
C LEU A 223 -2.00 -1.19 0.49
N VAL A 224 -2.03 -0.53 -0.66
CA VAL A 224 -1.15 0.61 -0.96
C VAL A 224 -1.42 1.76 0.02
N PHE A 225 -2.69 2.04 0.31
CA PHE A 225 -3.06 3.05 1.30
C PHE A 225 -2.53 2.74 2.69
N ALA A 226 -2.71 1.50 3.17
CA ALA A 226 -2.26 1.07 4.50
C ALA A 226 -0.74 1.19 4.63
N TYR A 227 0.01 0.73 3.62
CA TYR A 227 1.45 0.91 3.54
C TYR A 227 1.85 2.39 3.71
N PHE A 228 1.33 3.30 2.86
CA PHE A 228 1.68 4.71 2.98
C PHE A 228 1.15 5.37 4.26
N ALA A 229 0.08 4.86 4.84
CA ALA A 229 -0.41 5.33 6.14
C ALA A 229 0.60 4.96 7.24
N GLN A 230 1.07 3.71 7.29
CA GLN A 230 2.09 3.29 8.27
C GLN A 230 3.38 4.08 8.12
N CYS A 231 3.89 4.26 6.90
CA CYS A 231 5.10 5.05 6.64
C CYS A 231 5.00 6.51 7.13
N ARG A 232 3.79 7.09 7.17
CA ARG A 232 3.57 8.45 7.68
C ARG A 232 3.40 8.50 9.18
N CYS A 233 2.73 7.49 9.75
CA CYS A 233 2.47 7.40 11.19
C CYS A 233 3.73 7.02 11.97
N ASP A 234 4.57 6.17 11.40
CA ASP A 234 5.76 5.64 12.03
C ASP A 234 6.90 5.49 11.00
N PRO A 235 7.59 6.59 10.66
CA PRO A 235 8.63 6.57 9.64
C PRO A 235 9.82 5.69 10.02
N VAL A 236 10.07 5.44 11.32
CA VAL A 236 11.21 4.65 11.81
C VAL A 236 11.10 3.19 11.37
N ASN A 237 9.88 2.62 11.40
CA ASN A 237 9.65 1.23 11.01
C ASN A 237 9.30 1.06 9.54
N THR A 238 9.53 2.06 8.70
CA THR A 238 9.22 1.95 7.26
C THR A 238 9.85 0.73 6.56
N PRO A 239 11.09 0.30 6.86
CA PRO A 239 11.64 -0.92 6.29
C PRO A 239 10.76 -2.15 6.54
N HIS A 240 10.17 -2.28 7.72
CA HIS A 240 9.27 -3.39 8.05
C HIS A 240 7.97 -3.34 7.26
N TYR A 241 7.35 -2.16 7.13
CA TYR A 241 6.14 -1.96 6.32
C TYR A 241 6.41 -2.24 4.84
N PHE A 242 7.58 -1.87 4.33
CA PHE A 242 7.99 -2.16 2.96
C PHE A 242 8.20 -3.66 2.75
N THR A 243 8.85 -4.36 3.69
CA THR A 243 8.98 -5.83 3.64
C THR A 243 7.62 -6.51 3.63
N ALA A 244 6.68 -6.09 4.49
CA ALA A 244 5.33 -6.63 4.52
C ALA A 244 4.60 -6.43 3.18
N LEU A 245 4.73 -5.24 2.57
CA LEU A 245 4.18 -4.96 1.24
C LEU A 245 4.76 -5.91 0.17
N CYS A 246 6.09 -6.08 0.16
CA CYS A 246 6.78 -6.97 -0.78
C CYS A 246 6.37 -8.43 -0.61
N GLN A 247 6.23 -8.93 0.63
CA GLN A 247 5.80 -10.30 0.90
C GLN A 247 4.38 -10.56 0.37
N ILE A 248 3.44 -9.65 0.64
CA ILE A 248 2.07 -9.75 0.14
C ILE A 248 2.06 -9.70 -1.40
N ALA A 249 2.81 -8.76 -1.99
CA ALA A 249 2.86 -8.63 -3.45
C ALA A 249 3.52 -9.82 -4.15
N GLN A 250 4.54 -10.43 -3.54
CA GLN A 250 5.15 -11.67 -4.03
C GLN A 250 4.13 -12.81 -4.02
N ALA A 251 3.43 -13.00 -2.89
CA ALA A 251 2.39 -14.02 -2.79
C ALA A 251 1.26 -13.81 -3.81
N LEU A 252 0.89 -12.56 -4.10
CA LEU A 252 -0.04 -12.24 -5.19
C LEU A 252 0.54 -12.58 -6.57
N GLY A 253 1.85 -12.39 -6.77
CA GLY A 253 2.54 -12.72 -8.01
C GLY A 253 2.55 -14.22 -8.26
N ASP A 254 2.84 -15.01 -7.21
CA ASP A 254 2.93 -16.47 -7.28
C ASP A 254 1.59 -17.11 -7.69
N ILE A 255 0.47 -16.51 -7.32
CA ILE A 255 -0.88 -16.96 -7.70
C ILE A 255 -1.43 -16.25 -8.96
N GLY A 256 -0.63 -15.44 -9.65
CA GLY A 256 -1.04 -14.70 -10.85
C GLY A 256 -2.04 -13.57 -10.60
N ALA A 257 -2.21 -13.13 -9.35
CA ALA A 257 -3.11 -12.05 -8.95
C ALA A 257 -2.43 -10.69 -8.78
N ALA A 258 -1.11 -10.59 -8.95
CA ALA A 258 -0.38 -9.34 -8.84
C ALA A 258 -0.79 -8.33 -9.92
N ALA A 259 -1.28 -7.17 -9.49
CA ALA A 259 -1.57 -6.07 -10.38
C ALA A 259 -0.29 -5.32 -10.78
N LEU A 260 -0.22 -4.89 -12.04
CA LEU A 260 0.93 -4.16 -12.59
C LEU A 260 1.22 -2.87 -11.81
N GLU A 261 0.18 -2.14 -11.40
CA GLU A 261 0.32 -0.91 -10.60
C GLU A 261 1.01 -1.17 -9.25
N LEU A 262 0.71 -2.29 -8.58
CA LEU A 262 1.36 -2.65 -7.32
C LEU A 262 2.86 -2.93 -7.54
N GLN A 263 3.20 -3.64 -8.62
CA GLN A 263 4.60 -3.88 -8.98
C GLN A 263 5.34 -2.57 -9.31
N GLN A 264 4.70 -1.64 -10.02
CA GLN A 264 5.28 -0.32 -10.31
C GLN A 264 5.58 0.48 -9.04
N ILE A 265 4.66 0.43 -8.05
CA ILE A 265 4.88 1.07 -6.75
C ILE A 265 6.06 0.42 -6.03
N ILE A 266 6.16 -0.91 -6.02
CA ILE A 266 7.27 -1.62 -5.37
C ILE A 266 8.60 -1.26 -6.05
N ILE A 267 8.67 -1.29 -7.38
CA ILE A 267 9.87 -0.91 -8.12
C ILE A 267 10.29 0.52 -7.76
N LYS A 268 9.34 1.45 -7.75
CA LYS A 268 9.59 2.86 -7.40
C LYS A 268 10.08 3.02 -5.96
N GLU A 269 9.46 2.33 -5.02
CA GLU A 269 9.81 2.41 -3.59
C GLU A 269 11.16 1.71 -3.31
N THR A 270 11.53 0.66 -4.07
CA THR A 270 12.81 -0.05 -3.92
C THR A 270 14.01 0.87 -4.19
N CYS A 271 13.84 1.92 -5.00
CA CYS A 271 14.87 2.95 -5.22
C CYS A 271 15.23 3.71 -3.94
N HIS A 272 14.29 3.80 -2.98
CA HIS A 272 14.43 4.63 -1.79
C HIS A 272 14.40 3.81 -0.51
N ARG A 273 13.83 2.61 -0.53
CA ARG A 273 13.61 1.77 0.64
C ARG A 273 14.21 0.40 0.43
N TYR A 274 14.55 -0.24 1.54
CA TYR A 274 15.18 -1.56 1.54
C TYR A 274 14.54 -2.41 2.64
N ALA A 275 14.53 -3.72 2.38
CA ALA A 275 14.09 -4.69 3.37
C ALA A 275 15.20 -4.88 4.43
N PRO A 276 14.89 -5.21 5.70
CA PRO A 276 15.91 -5.39 6.74
C PRO A 276 16.98 -6.43 6.38
N GLU A 277 16.64 -7.44 5.59
CA GLU A 277 17.57 -8.46 5.12
C GLU A 277 18.68 -7.86 4.25
N LYS A 278 18.38 -6.76 3.54
CA LYS A 278 19.37 -6.02 2.73
C LYS A 278 20.42 -5.33 3.58
N ILE A 279 20.17 -5.11 4.85
CA ILE A 279 21.18 -4.62 5.79
C ILE A 279 22.24 -5.70 6.00
N THR A 280 21.83 -6.94 6.24
CA THR A 280 22.74 -8.07 6.39
C THR A 280 23.54 -8.31 5.11
N ASP A 281 22.86 -8.27 3.94
CA ASP A 281 23.53 -8.33 2.64
C ASP A 281 24.56 -7.18 2.51
N ALA A 282 24.20 -5.95 2.87
CA ALA A 282 25.10 -4.80 2.80
C ALA A 282 26.35 -4.97 3.68
N ILE A 283 26.19 -5.47 4.90
CA ILE A 283 27.29 -5.75 5.83
C ILE A 283 28.20 -6.86 5.27
N GLU A 284 27.60 -7.94 4.78
CA GLU A 284 28.35 -9.07 4.21
C GLU A 284 29.16 -8.63 2.98
N VAL A 285 28.55 -7.88 2.08
CA VAL A 285 29.20 -7.51 0.83
C VAL A 285 30.28 -6.44 1.04
N LEU A 286 30.16 -5.59 2.07
CA LEU A 286 31.24 -4.71 2.51
C LEU A 286 32.33 -5.45 3.32
N GLY A 287 32.18 -6.75 3.56
CA GLY A 287 33.15 -7.55 4.29
C GLY A 287 33.19 -7.26 5.79
N LEU A 288 32.18 -6.56 6.33
CA LEU A 288 32.11 -6.16 7.73
C LEU A 288 31.77 -7.35 8.66
N SER A 289 31.12 -8.39 8.14
CA SER A 289 30.66 -9.55 8.92
C SER A 289 31.76 -10.46 9.47
N ARG A 290 33.00 -10.41 8.94
CA ARG A 290 33.95 -11.52 9.10
C ARG A 290 34.79 -11.52 10.39
N GLU A 291 34.87 -10.39 11.11
CA GLU A 291 35.73 -10.31 12.30
C GLU A 291 35.01 -9.87 13.59
N ARG A 292 33.78 -9.34 13.51
CA ARG A 292 33.23 -8.55 14.62
C ARG A 292 31.77 -8.84 15.01
N GLY A 293 31.00 -9.56 14.22
CA GLY A 293 29.61 -9.90 14.55
C GLY A 293 28.61 -8.77 14.25
N PRO A 294 27.30 -9.06 14.27
CA PRO A 294 26.25 -8.15 13.77
C PRO A 294 26.00 -6.90 14.63
N ASP A 295 26.63 -6.83 15.81
CA ASP A 295 26.37 -5.83 16.86
C ASP A 295 27.59 -4.95 17.16
N THR A 296 28.65 -5.05 16.36
CA THR A 296 29.81 -4.19 16.57
C THR A 296 29.59 -2.83 15.98
N ASP A 297 29.78 -1.82 16.82
CA ASP A 297 29.98 -0.40 16.49
C ASP A 297 31.16 -0.27 15.53
N VAL A 298 30.93 -0.57 14.25
CA VAL A 298 31.80 -0.12 13.17
C VAL A 298 31.50 1.36 13.02
N ASP A 299 32.50 2.19 13.26
CA ASP A 299 32.36 3.62 13.05
C ASP A 299 32.19 3.93 11.56
N ASP A 300 31.69 5.14 11.29
CA ASP A 300 31.48 5.61 9.91
C ASP A 300 32.76 5.52 9.06
N GLN A 301 33.92 5.69 9.70
CA GLN A 301 35.21 5.64 9.02
C GLN A 301 35.54 4.22 8.54
N GLY A 302 35.33 3.20 9.37
CA GLY A 302 35.50 1.80 8.98
C GLY A 302 34.55 1.38 7.85
N ILE A 303 33.30 1.86 7.88
CA ILE A 303 32.33 1.62 6.80
C ILE A 303 32.80 2.24 5.48
N LEU A 304 33.31 3.48 5.53
CA LEU A 304 33.82 4.15 4.35
C LEU A 304 35.05 3.47 3.75
N GLU A 305 36.01 3.07 4.58
CA GLU A 305 37.21 2.36 4.12
C GLU A 305 36.85 1.02 3.46
N ALA A 306 35.93 0.27 4.07
CA ALA A 306 35.39 -0.95 3.49
C ALA A 306 34.74 -0.68 2.12
N TRP A 307 33.92 0.36 2.01
CA TRP A 307 33.27 0.73 0.76
C TRP A 307 34.25 1.20 -0.32
N TRP A 308 35.23 2.03 0.02
CA TRP A 308 36.29 2.44 -0.92
C TRP A 308 37.10 1.24 -1.40
N SER A 309 37.40 0.29 -0.52
CA SER A 309 38.14 -0.93 -0.88
C SER A 309 37.38 -1.83 -1.86
N ALA A 310 36.05 -1.84 -1.79
CA ALA A 310 35.16 -2.66 -2.61
C ALA A 310 34.79 -2.02 -3.97
N TRP A 311 35.45 -0.91 -4.34
CA TRP A 311 35.33 -0.11 -5.57
C TRP A 311 34.39 -0.72 -6.66
N CYS A 312 33.26 -0.04 -6.91
CA CYS A 312 32.32 -0.16 -8.05
C CYS A 312 31.00 -0.95 -7.91
N ARG A 313 30.73 -1.75 -6.85
CA ARG A 313 29.54 -2.65 -6.90
C ARG A 313 28.52 -2.49 -5.77
N LEU A 314 28.68 -1.49 -4.90
CA LEU A 314 28.01 -1.45 -3.59
C LEU A 314 27.45 -0.08 -3.20
N ASP A 315 27.01 0.71 -4.19
CA ASP A 315 26.44 2.01 -3.89
C ASP A 315 25.15 1.88 -3.06
N ASP A 316 24.34 0.84 -3.30
CA ASP A 316 23.19 0.55 -2.44
C ASP A 316 23.59 0.13 -1.02
N ALA A 317 24.69 -0.62 -0.85
CA ALA A 317 25.12 -1.06 0.48
C ALA A 317 25.54 0.13 1.36
N LEU A 318 26.28 1.09 0.81
CA LEU A 318 26.63 2.31 1.54
C LEU A 318 25.39 3.13 1.89
N ARG A 319 24.45 3.30 0.95
CA ARG A 319 23.18 4.00 1.20
C ARG A 319 22.38 3.36 2.34
N ILE A 320 22.26 2.03 2.32
CA ILE A 320 21.55 1.25 3.33
C ILE A 320 22.19 1.44 4.72
N LEU A 321 23.52 1.36 4.82
CA LEU A 321 24.22 1.57 6.09
C LEU A 321 24.17 3.02 6.57
N ALA A 322 24.27 4.00 5.66
CA ALA A 322 24.13 5.41 5.99
C ALA A 322 22.78 5.71 6.64
N ASP A 323 21.70 5.15 6.08
CA ASP A 323 20.35 5.27 6.59
C ASP A 323 20.18 4.56 7.94
N ARG A 324 20.65 3.32 8.07
CA ARG A 324 20.60 2.55 9.33
C ARG A 324 21.32 3.26 10.47
N CYS A 325 22.53 3.77 10.22
CA CYS A 325 23.34 4.44 11.23
C CYS A 325 22.87 5.87 11.50
N GLY A 326 21.99 6.43 10.65
CA GLY A 326 21.64 7.85 10.69
C GLY A 326 22.84 8.78 10.44
N SER A 327 23.88 8.28 9.75
CA SER A 327 25.13 9.02 9.56
C SER A 327 25.08 9.92 8.33
N MET A 328 25.10 11.24 8.58
CA MET A 328 25.18 12.25 7.51
C MET A 328 26.50 12.16 6.73
N LEU A 329 27.57 11.66 7.37
CA LEU A 329 28.88 11.51 6.75
C LEU A 329 28.84 10.44 5.65
N LEU A 330 28.29 9.26 5.99
CA LEU A 330 28.09 8.18 5.02
C LEU A 330 27.14 8.59 3.89
N TRP A 331 26.06 9.31 4.23
CA TRP A 331 25.12 9.84 3.25
C TRP A 331 25.78 10.81 2.26
N ASN A 332 26.58 11.77 2.74
CA ASN A 332 27.26 12.72 1.88
C ASN A 332 28.27 12.04 0.95
N ALA A 333 29.02 11.07 1.45
CA ALA A 333 29.96 10.29 0.63
C ALA A 333 29.25 9.52 -0.48
N TRP A 334 28.09 8.92 -0.18
CA TRP A 334 27.25 8.28 -1.18
C TRP A 334 26.73 9.27 -2.23
N VAL A 335 26.19 10.41 -1.79
CA VAL A 335 25.68 11.46 -2.69
C VAL A 335 26.78 12.01 -3.60
N GLU A 336 27.95 12.36 -3.06
CA GLU A 336 29.08 12.90 -3.84
C GLU A 336 29.48 11.93 -4.95
N LYS A 337 29.59 10.63 -4.64
CA LYS A 337 29.91 9.63 -5.67
C LYS A 337 28.79 9.49 -6.71
N SER A 338 27.53 9.46 -6.29
CA SER A 338 26.38 9.34 -7.19
C SER A 338 26.28 10.50 -8.19
N MET A 339 26.82 11.67 -7.84
CA MET A 339 26.90 12.84 -8.73
C MET A 339 28.09 12.80 -9.71
N THR A 340 29.10 11.96 -9.45
CA THR A 340 30.31 11.87 -10.29
C THR A 340 30.25 10.78 -11.38
N LEU A 341 29.22 9.94 -11.35
CA LEU A 341 28.96 8.85 -12.31
C LEU A 341 27.98 9.28 -13.40
#